data_AF-A0A4S4N1I0-F1
#
_entry.id   AF-A0A4S4N1I0-F1
#
_cell.length_a   1.000
_cell.length_b   1.000
_cell.length_c   1.000
_cell.angle_alpha   90.00
_cell.angle_beta   90.00
_cell.angle_gamma   90.00
#
_symmetry.space_group_name_H-M   'P 1'
#
loop_
_entity.id
_entity.type
_entity.pdbx_description
1 polymer ?
#
loop_
_entity_poly.entity_id
_entity_poly.type
_entity_poly.pdbx_seq_one_letter_code
_entity_poly.pdbx_strand_id
1 'polypeptide(L)'
;MGCDVYSDDWRVLTVEHKDSLPPLNPAQITKLKHLTLVSLAMEKRILPYSQLLDQLQMPTIRELEDLIIDAIYMDVIRGKLDQKAQQFEVEYTIGRDLEPGRIEALLTALQNWASTSSAILTTLDDRLTLLKQQAKTEKETLTAHDATVQRNLRDVQDKVREVRLSKNNPSGGPPLKSGPTAAGLALLEKQKEKEREAARQKELEKQKALGIDENVDMDVDEPGDGKGKSRLSSIKK
;
A
#
# COMPACT_ATOMS: atom_id res chain seq x y z
N MET A 1 8.67 28.08 -27.97
CA MET A 1 9.60 27.02 -28.40
C MET A 1 8.78 25.74 -28.40
N GLY A 2 7.98 25.49 -29.43
CA GLY A 2 8.44 25.21 -30.79
C GLY A 2 8.60 23.70 -30.87
N CYS A 3 7.49 22.96 -30.69
CA CYS A 3 7.48 21.54 -31.01
C CYS A 3 7.59 21.47 -32.53
N ASP A 4 8.76 21.12 -33.04
CA ASP A 4 8.93 20.78 -34.44
C ASP A 4 7.96 19.65 -34.76
N VAL A 5 6.89 20.03 -35.47
CA VAL A 5 5.88 19.12 -35.95
C VAL A 5 6.57 18.26 -37.01
N TYR A 6 6.78 17.01 -36.66
CA TYR A 6 7.48 15.97 -37.43
C TYR A 6 7.41 16.17 -38.95
N SER A 7 8.59 16.26 -39.57
CA SER A 7 8.80 16.41 -41.01
C SER A 7 8.28 15.23 -41.86
N ASP A 8 7.81 14.15 -41.23
CA ASP A 8 7.33 12.91 -41.88
C ASP A 8 5.85 12.62 -41.58
N ASP A 9 5.06 13.65 -41.33
CA ASP A 9 3.60 13.54 -41.30
C ASP A 9 3.12 13.21 -42.72
N TRP A 10 2.32 12.15 -42.91
CA TRP A 10 1.89 11.75 -44.26
C TRP A 10 1.14 12.87 -44.98
N ARG A 11 0.51 13.77 -44.22
CA ARG A 11 -0.13 14.98 -44.73
C ARG A 11 0.90 15.92 -45.37
N VAL A 12 2.09 16.07 -44.76
CA VAL A 12 3.21 16.86 -45.30
C VAL A 12 3.83 16.16 -46.52
N LEU A 13 3.96 14.82 -46.49
CA LEU A 13 4.45 14.04 -47.63
C LEU A 13 3.52 14.10 -48.85
N THR A 14 2.21 14.20 -48.66
CA THR A 14 1.23 14.18 -49.76
C THR A 14 0.79 15.56 -50.27
N VAL A 15 0.85 16.60 -49.43
CA VAL A 15 0.46 17.96 -49.80
C VAL A 15 1.66 18.80 -50.27
N GLU A 16 2.86 18.61 -49.70
CA GLU A 16 4.02 19.45 -50.04
C GLU A 16 5.06 18.75 -50.94
N HIS A 17 5.16 17.41 -50.90
CA HIS A 17 6.23 16.66 -51.59
C HIS A 17 5.76 15.75 -52.73
N LYS A 18 4.50 15.87 -53.16
CA LYS A 18 3.93 15.02 -54.23
C LYS A 18 4.69 15.11 -55.55
N ASP A 19 5.33 16.25 -55.83
CA ASP A 19 6.13 16.49 -57.04
C ASP A 19 7.61 16.06 -56.90
N SER A 20 8.09 15.83 -55.68
CA SER A 20 9.49 15.47 -55.38
C SER A 20 9.68 13.99 -55.06
N LEU A 21 8.60 13.21 -54.97
CA LEU A 21 8.61 11.80 -54.61
C LEU A 21 8.20 10.91 -55.79
N PRO A 22 8.79 9.71 -55.93
CA PRO A 22 8.39 8.78 -56.97
C PRO A 22 6.93 8.33 -56.77
N PRO A 23 6.21 8.01 -57.86
CA PRO A 23 4.81 7.59 -57.78
C PRO A 23 4.67 6.33 -56.92
N LEU A 24 3.82 6.43 -55.90
CA LEU A 24 3.59 5.36 -54.93
C LEU A 24 2.52 4.37 -55.43
N ASN A 25 2.77 3.08 -55.20
CA ASN A 25 1.79 2.01 -55.41
C ASN A 25 0.68 2.11 -54.32
N PRO A 26 -0.60 1.79 -54.61
CA PRO A 26 -1.65 1.71 -53.59
C PRO A 26 -1.25 0.92 -52.33
N ALA A 27 -0.50 -0.17 -52.47
CA ALA A 27 -0.01 -0.96 -51.34
C ALA A 27 1.07 -0.23 -50.49
N GLN A 28 1.80 0.73 -51.07
CA GLN A 28 2.74 1.57 -50.33
C GLN A 28 2.02 2.70 -49.61
N ILE A 29 0.94 3.22 -50.18
CA ILE A 29 0.10 4.25 -49.55
C ILE A 29 -0.55 3.71 -48.27
N THR A 30 -1.10 2.49 -48.29
CA THR A 30 -1.68 1.86 -47.10
C THR A 30 -0.64 1.66 -46.00
N LYS A 31 0.56 1.18 -46.37
CA LYS A 31 1.70 1.06 -45.44
C LYS A 31 2.10 2.39 -44.83
N LEU A 32 2.16 3.46 -45.61
CA LEU A 32 2.51 4.78 -45.12
C LEU A 32 1.45 5.32 -44.14
N LYS A 33 0.16 5.03 -44.39
CA LYS A 33 -0.92 5.30 -43.43
C LYS A 33 -0.76 4.51 -42.13
N HIS A 34 -0.45 3.20 -42.19
CA HIS A 34 -0.15 2.41 -40.99
C HIS A 34 1.03 2.98 -40.20
N LEU A 35 2.11 3.36 -40.89
CA LEU A 35 3.30 3.96 -40.29
C LEU A 35 3.02 5.33 -39.65
N THR A 36 2.06 6.09 -40.19
CA THR A 36 1.62 7.35 -39.59
C THR A 36 0.79 7.11 -38.34
N LEU A 37 -0.10 6.11 -38.38
CA LEU A 37 -0.83 5.66 -37.20
C LEU A 37 0.13 5.26 -36.06
N VAL A 38 1.23 4.57 -36.37
CA VAL A 38 2.27 4.23 -35.39
C VAL A 38 2.89 5.48 -34.78
N SER A 39 3.27 6.47 -35.58
CA SER A 39 3.85 7.72 -35.07
C SER A 39 2.89 8.48 -34.15
N LEU A 40 1.61 8.54 -34.50
CA LEU A 40 0.58 9.13 -33.63
C LEU A 40 0.44 8.36 -32.32
N ALA A 41 0.49 7.03 -32.41
CA ALA A 41 0.39 6.13 -31.26
C ALA A 41 1.65 6.15 -30.37
N MET A 42 2.80 6.58 -30.88
CA MET A 42 4.00 6.85 -30.08
C MET A 42 3.89 8.15 -29.26
N GLU A 43 3.16 9.15 -29.76
CA GLU A 43 2.99 10.43 -29.07
C GLU A 43 1.85 10.40 -28.04
N LYS A 44 0.72 9.79 -28.41
CA LYS A 44 -0.50 9.78 -27.60
C LYS A 44 -1.00 8.35 -27.41
N ARG A 45 -1.26 7.97 -26.15
CA ARG A 45 -1.86 6.67 -25.82
C ARG A 45 -3.36 6.59 -26.12
N ILE A 46 -4.06 7.73 -26.10
CA ILE A 46 -5.49 7.80 -26.41
C ILE A 46 -5.64 8.62 -27.68
N LEU A 47 -6.12 7.99 -28.74
CA LEU A 47 -6.25 8.58 -30.05
C LEU A 47 -7.74 8.73 -30.41
N PRO A 48 -8.29 9.95 -30.44
CA PRO A 48 -9.66 10.17 -30.85
C PRO A 48 -9.81 9.96 -32.37
N TYR A 49 -10.93 9.37 -32.78
CA TYR A 49 -11.20 9.05 -34.19
C TYR A 49 -11.22 10.31 -35.07
N SER A 50 -11.67 11.45 -34.55
CA SER A 50 -11.65 12.72 -35.30
C SER A 50 -10.24 13.14 -35.72
N GLN A 51 -9.26 13.00 -34.82
CA GLN A 51 -7.86 13.30 -35.13
C GLN A 51 -7.29 12.29 -36.13
N LEU A 52 -7.65 11.00 -36.01
CA LEU A 52 -7.20 9.96 -36.94
C LEU A 52 -7.81 10.13 -38.34
N LEU A 53 -9.08 10.50 -38.44
CA LEU A 53 -9.75 10.75 -39.73
C LEU A 53 -9.14 11.97 -40.45
N ASP A 54 -8.92 13.07 -39.72
CA ASP A 54 -8.31 14.29 -40.27
C ASP A 54 -6.86 14.07 -40.65
N GLN A 55 -6.10 13.40 -39.78
CA GLN A 55 -4.74 12.99 -40.10
C GLN A 55 -4.79 12.09 -41.32
N LEU A 56 -5.31 10.86 -41.31
CA LEU A 56 -5.17 9.88 -42.40
C LEU A 56 -6.00 10.18 -43.69
N GLN A 57 -6.75 11.30 -43.73
CA GLN A 57 -7.74 11.65 -44.77
C GLN A 57 -8.59 10.44 -45.18
N MET A 58 -9.21 9.81 -44.19
CA MET A 58 -10.10 8.67 -44.42
C MET A 58 -11.55 9.18 -44.43
N PRO A 59 -12.38 8.78 -45.41
CA PRO A 59 -13.75 9.27 -45.53
C PRO A 59 -14.70 8.63 -44.51
N THR A 60 -14.40 7.42 -44.02
CA THR A 60 -15.29 6.66 -43.14
C THR A 60 -14.58 6.08 -41.92
N ILE A 61 -15.33 5.99 -40.82
CA ILE A 61 -14.87 5.32 -39.59
C ILE A 61 -14.57 3.85 -39.87
N ARG A 62 -15.32 3.20 -40.77
CA ARG A 62 -15.15 1.78 -41.07
C ARG A 62 -13.79 1.49 -41.67
N GLU A 63 -13.37 2.27 -42.66
CA GLU A 63 -12.05 2.09 -43.27
C GLU A 63 -10.90 2.41 -42.29
N LEU A 64 -11.13 3.33 -41.34
CA LEU A 64 -10.17 3.58 -40.25
C LEU A 64 -10.05 2.36 -39.34
N GLU A 65 -11.17 1.76 -38.94
CA GLU A 65 -11.18 0.55 -38.10
C GLU A 65 -10.51 -0.62 -38.81
N ASP A 66 -10.80 -0.84 -40.09
CA ASP A 66 -10.16 -1.90 -40.90
C ASP A 66 -8.64 -1.68 -40.98
N LEU A 67 -8.18 -0.43 -41.14
CA LEU A 67 -6.75 -0.07 -41.14
C LEU A 67 -6.07 -0.35 -39.79
N ILE A 68 -6.76 -0.08 -38.68
CA ILE A 68 -6.25 -0.38 -37.33
C ILE A 68 -6.21 -1.90 -37.11
N ILE A 69 -7.24 -2.63 -37.55
CA ILE A 69 -7.29 -4.10 -37.47
C ILE A 69 -6.14 -4.72 -38.26
N ASP A 70 -5.87 -4.23 -39.48
CA ASP A 70 -4.73 -4.67 -40.28
C ASP A 70 -3.39 -4.39 -39.57
N ALA A 71 -3.24 -3.22 -38.96
CA ALA A 71 -2.03 -2.87 -38.20
C ALA A 71 -1.83 -3.78 -36.96
N ILE A 72 -2.93 -4.17 -36.30
CA ILE A 72 -2.90 -5.15 -35.20
C ILE A 72 -2.55 -6.54 -35.73
N TYR A 73 -3.11 -6.93 -36.88
CA TYR A 73 -2.83 -8.22 -37.50
C TYR A 73 -1.37 -8.36 -37.94
N MET A 74 -0.73 -7.26 -38.33
CA MET A 74 0.69 -7.19 -38.65
C MET A 74 1.59 -7.10 -37.40
N ASP A 75 1.03 -7.16 -36.18
CA ASP A 75 1.73 -7.01 -34.89
C ASP A 75 2.49 -5.68 -34.72
N VAL A 76 2.11 -4.65 -35.49
CA VAL A 76 2.75 -3.32 -35.46
C VAL A 76 2.26 -2.51 -34.26
N ILE A 77 0.98 -2.65 -33.91
CA ILE A 77 0.32 -1.94 -32.82
C ILE A 77 -0.49 -2.94 -31.98
N ARG A 78 -0.47 -2.78 -30.66
CA ARG A 78 -1.38 -3.47 -29.74
C ARG A 78 -2.23 -2.44 -29.00
N GLY A 79 -3.52 -2.67 -28.92
CA GLY A 79 -4.46 -1.73 -28.31
C GLY A 79 -5.90 -2.22 -28.37
N LYS A 80 -6.81 -1.40 -27.87
CA LYS A 80 -8.25 -1.65 -27.85
C LYS A 80 -9.00 -0.54 -28.57
N LEU A 81 -9.97 -0.91 -29.39
CA LEU A 81 -10.91 0.02 -30.00
C LEU A 81 -12.09 0.23 -29.05
N ASP A 82 -12.34 1.49 -28.68
CA ASP A 82 -13.56 1.89 -27.99
C ASP A 82 -14.45 2.67 -28.97
N GLN A 83 -15.36 1.93 -29.60
CA GLN A 83 -16.30 2.49 -30.55
C GLN A 83 -17.35 3.41 -29.88
N LYS A 84 -17.63 3.25 -28.58
CA LYS A 84 -18.60 4.09 -27.88
C LYS A 84 -18.02 5.48 -27.61
N ALA A 85 -16.77 5.55 -27.16
CA ALA A 85 -16.08 6.81 -26.93
C ALA A 85 -15.36 7.35 -28.18
N GLN A 86 -15.43 6.63 -29.32
CA GLN A 86 -14.80 7.01 -30.59
C GLN A 86 -13.29 7.26 -30.41
N GLN A 87 -12.64 6.35 -29.69
CA GLN A 87 -11.23 6.45 -29.34
C GLN A 87 -10.52 5.10 -29.48
N PHE A 88 -9.25 5.16 -29.84
CA PHE A 88 -8.35 4.02 -29.87
C PHE A 88 -7.35 4.14 -28.72
N GLU A 89 -7.33 3.13 -27.85
CA GLU A 89 -6.41 3.05 -26.73
C GLU A 89 -5.22 2.18 -27.11
N VAL A 90 -4.03 2.78 -27.11
CA VAL A 90 -2.78 2.14 -27.49
C VAL A 90 -2.09 1.59 -26.24
N GLU A 91 -1.84 0.29 -26.24
CA GLU A 91 -1.07 -0.39 -25.19
C GLU A 91 0.42 -0.42 -25.56
N TYR A 92 0.73 -0.77 -26.81
CA TYR A 92 2.10 -0.93 -27.30
C TYR A 92 2.20 -0.60 -28.78
N THR A 93 3.33 -0.02 -29.18
CA THR A 93 3.67 0.29 -30.57
C THR A 93 5.11 -0.07 -30.85
N ILE A 94 5.39 -0.51 -32.09
CA ILE A 94 6.77 -0.62 -32.56
C ILE A 94 7.36 0.77 -32.81
N GLY A 95 8.68 0.91 -32.61
CA GLY A 95 9.40 2.12 -32.98
C GLY A 95 9.58 2.21 -34.49
N ARG A 96 9.18 3.35 -35.09
CA ARG A 96 9.19 3.56 -36.53
C ARG A 96 10.57 3.96 -37.06
N ASP A 97 11.03 5.15 -36.68
CA ASP A 97 12.26 5.76 -37.20
C ASP A 97 13.00 6.49 -36.08
N LEU A 98 14.34 6.42 -36.15
CA LEU A 98 15.25 7.23 -35.35
C LEU A 98 15.88 8.27 -36.27
N GLU A 99 15.36 9.49 -36.23
CA GLU A 99 15.96 10.60 -36.97
C GLU A 99 17.35 10.95 -36.39
N PRO A 100 18.37 11.20 -37.22
CA PRO A 100 19.67 11.64 -36.73
C PRO A 100 19.54 12.96 -35.97
N GLY A 101 19.76 12.90 -34.65
CA GLY A 101 19.55 14.02 -33.70
C GLY A 101 18.58 13.68 -32.55
N ARG A 102 17.69 12.71 -32.74
CA ARG A 102 16.70 12.30 -31.72
C ARG A 102 17.28 11.40 -30.62
N ILE A 103 18.47 10.85 -30.84
CA ILE A 103 19.17 9.96 -29.89
C ILE A 103 19.53 10.69 -28.60
N GLU A 104 19.99 11.95 -28.68
CA GLU A 104 20.33 12.75 -27.50
C GLU A 104 19.10 13.07 -26.66
N ALA A 105 17.97 13.38 -27.31
CA ALA A 105 16.69 13.58 -26.63
C ALA A 105 16.22 12.29 -25.93
N LEU A 106 16.37 11.13 -26.58
CA LEU A 106 16.05 9.83 -25.98
C LEU A 106 16.94 9.53 -24.78
N LEU A 107 18.25 9.77 -24.87
CA LEU A 107 19.19 9.59 -23.77
C LEU A 107 18.83 10.49 -22.59
N THR A 108 18.50 11.76 -22.86
CA THR A 108 18.08 12.73 -21.85
C THR A 108 16.78 12.28 -21.17
N ALA A 109 15.80 11.79 -21.93
CA ALA A 109 14.55 11.27 -21.39
C ALA A 109 14.76 10.03 -20.50
N LEU A 110 15.63 9.10 -20.91
CA LEU A 110 15.98 7.93 -20.12
C LEU A 110 16.72 8.31 -18.84
N GLN A 111 17.64 9.28 -18.91
CA GLN A 111 18.36 9.77 -17.74
C GLN A 111 17.44 10.49 -16.77
N ASN A 112 16.49 11.28 -17.27
CA ASN A 112 15.45 11.91 -16.45
C ASN A 112 14.55 10.87 -15.77
N TRP A 113 14.16 9.81 -16.49
CA TRP A 113 13.36 8.73 -15.93
C TRP A 113 14.12 7.96 -14.84
N ALA A 114 15.39 7.65 -15.07
CA ALA A 114 16.26 7.02 -14.08
C ALA A 114 16.43 7.91 -12.84
N SER A 115 16.76 9.19 -13.03
CA SER A 115 16.91 10.15 -11.93
C SER A 115 15.62 10.33 -11.14
N THR A 116 14.46 10.37 -11.80
CA THR A 116 13.16 10.48 -11.15
C THR A 116 12.86 9.23 -10.32
N SER A 117 13.12 8.04 -10.87
CA SER A 117 12.94 6.77 -10.18
C SER A 117 13.85 6.66 -8.95
N SER A 118 15.12 7.06 -9.09
CA SER A 118 16.06 7.12 -7.96
C SER A 118 15.60 8.14 -6.90
N ALA A 119 15.12 9.32 -7.29
CA ALA A 119 14.62 10.33 -6.35
C ALA A 119 13.38 9.86 -5.58
N ILE A 120 12.49 9.10 -6.22
CA ILE A 120 11.34 8.48 -5.55
C ILE A 120 11.82 7.45 -4.53
N LEU A 121 12.78 6.60 -4.89
CA LEU A 121 13.36 5.61 -3.98
C LEU A 121 14.02 6.26 -2.76
N THR A 122 14.83 7.30 -2.96
CA THR A 122 15.46 8.02 -1.84
C THR A 122 14.42 8.68 -0.95
N THR A 123 13.36 9.26 -1.55
CA THR A 123 12.27 9.86 -0.77
C THR A 123 11.54 8.80 0.07
N LEU A 124 11.31 7.60 -0.46
CA LEU A 124 10.70 6.51 0.28
C LEU A 124 11.62 6.02 1.42
N ASP A 125 12.92 5.93 1.19
CA ASP A 125 13.91 5.57 2.22
C ASP A 125 13.96 6.62 3.33
N ASP A 126 13.93 7.91 2.99
CA ASP A 126 13.89 9.00 3.97
C ASP A 126 12.61 8.95 4.81
N ARG A 127 11.46 8.67 4.19
CA ARG A 127 10.20 8.48 4.93
C ARG A 127 10.26 7.26 5.83
N LEU A 128 10.87 6.18 5.38
CA LEU A 128 11.04 4.96 6.18
C LEU A 128 11.94 5.21 7.39
N THR A 129 13.06 5.92 7.22
CA THR A 129 13.97 6.25 8.32
C THR A 129 13.32 7.20 9.33
N LEU A 130 12.59 8.21 8.87
CA LEU A 130 11.81 9.11 9.73
C LEU A 130 10.77 8.34 10.53
N LEU A 131 9.99 7.45 9.91
CA LEU A 131 9.01 6.62 10.61
C LEU A 131 9.68 5.69 11.63
N LYS A 132 10.83 5.11 11.30
CA LYS A 132 11.61 4.29 12.24
C LYS A 132 12.10 5.11 13.44
N GLN A 133 12.59 6.32 13.21
CA GLN A 133 13.01 7.23 14.28
C GLN A 133 11.83 7.65 15.15
N GLN A 134 10.71 8.03 14.54
CA GLN A 134 9.48 8.37 15.26
C GLN A 134 9.00 7.20 16.12
N ALA A 135 8.90 6.00 15.56
CA ALA A 135 8.51 4.80 16.31
C ALA A 135 9.47 4.49 17.46
N LYS A 136 10.78 4.71 17.27
CA LYS A 136 11.77 4.56 18.33
C LYS A 136 11.56 5.60 19.43
N THR A 137 11.41 6.88 19.09
CA THR A 137 11.16 7.95 20.07
C THR A 137 9.85 7.74 20.80
N GLU A 138 8.79 7.33 20.11
CA GLU A 138 7.50 7.04 20.72
C GLU A 138 7.64 5.88 21.71
N LYS A 139 8.32 4.79 21.32
CA LYS A 139 8.64 3.69 22.24
C LYS A 139 9.42 4.17 23.46
N GLU A 140 10.45 5.00 23.28
CA GLU A 140 11.24 5.54 24.39
C GLU A 140 10.39 6.43 25.32
N THR A 141 9.57 7.33 24.76
CA THR A 141 8.65 8.16 25.55
C THR A 141 7.62 7.34 26.31
N LEU A 142 7.07 6.28 25.70
CA LEU A 142 6.14 5.36 26.36
C LEU A 142 6.83 4.62 27.51
N THR A 143 8.05 4.12 27.32
CA THR A 143 8.80 3.45 28.39
C THR A 143 9.19 4.41 29.52
N ALA A 144 9.55 5.65 29.21
CA ALA A 144 9.85 6.67 30.22
C ALA A 144 8.59 7.11 30.98
N HIS A 145 7.46 7.23 30.28
CA HIS A 145 6.16 7.49 30.89
C HIS A 145 5.75 6.34 31.81
N ASP A 146 5.84 5.09 31.35
CA ASP A 146 5.53 3.90 32.15
C ASP A 146 6.44 3.80 33.38
N ALA A 147 7.75 4.05 33.24
CA ALA A 147 8.68 4.10 34.37
C ALA A 147 8.32 5.20 35.39
N THR A 148 7.86 6.36 34.93
CA THR A 148 7.40 7.45 35.80
C THR A 148 6.11 7.07 36.52
N VAL A 149 5.15 6.47 35.81
CA VAL A 149 3.90 5.95 36.39
C VAL A 149 4.20 4.88 37.44
N GLN A 150 5.07 3.92 37.15
CA GLN A 150 5.52 2.89 38.08
C GLN A 150 6.15 3.49 39.35
N ARG A 151 7.00 4.50 39.20
CA ARG A 151 7.61 5.21 40.34
C ARG A 151 6.56 5.90 41.20
N ASN A 152 5.64 6.64 40.58
CA ASN A 152 4.54 7.29 41.29
C ASN A 152 3.64 6.28 42.01
N LEU A 153 3.36 5.12 41.40
CA LEU A 153 2.60 4.03 42.04
C LEU A 153 3.32 3.45 43.26
N ARG A 154 4.65 3.25 43.19
CA ARG A 154 5.48 2.81 44.32
C ARG A 154 5.41 3.82 45.47
N ASP A 155 5.60 5.11 45.18
CA ASP A 155 5.54 6.17 46.18
C ASP A 155 4.15 6.24 46.85
N VAL A 156 3.07 6.05 46.09
CA VAL A 156 1.71 5.96 46.64
C VAL A 156 1.54 4.72 47.53
N GLN A 157 2.04 3.55 47.11
CA GLN A 157 1.98 2.33 47.91
C GLN A 157 2.73 2.46 49.24
N ASP A 158 3.93 3.06 49.22
CA ASP A 158 4.73 3.26 50.42
C ASP A 158 4.06 4.27 51.37
N LYS A 159 3.52 5.38 50.86
CA LYS A 159 2.70 6.31 51.67
C LYS A 159 1.48 5.62 52.28
N VAL A 160 0.76 4.78 51.53
CA VAL A 160 -0.37 4.00 52.06
C VAL A 160 0.10 3.04 53.16
N ARG A 161 1.27 2.42 53.00
CA ARG A 161 1.86 1.53 53.99
C ARG A 161 2.25 2.28 55.26
N GLU A 162 2.89 3.44 55.14
CA GLU A 162 3.24 4.31 56.27
C GLU A 162 1.99 4.81 57.02
N VAL A 163 0.94 5.21 56.29
CA VAL A 163 -0.35 5.59 56.89
C VAL A 163 -0.99 4.41 57.63
N ARG A 164 -0.86 3.18 57.11
CA ARG A 164 -1.32 1.97 57.81
C ARG A 164 -0.48 1.66 59.05
N LEU A 165 0.84 1.82 58.98
CA LEU A 165 1.78 1.57 60.08
C LEU A 165 1.64 2.60 61.20
N SER A 166 1.45 3.87 60.87
CA SER A 166 1.20 4.97 61.83
C SER A 166 -0.15 4.84 62.54
N LYS A 167 -1.15 4.23 61.89
CA LYS A 167 -2.42 3.83 62.54
C LYS A 167 -2.28 2.64 63.50
N ASN A 168 -1.12 1.98 63.57
CA ASN A 168 -0.92 0.72 64.30
C ASN A 168 -0.08 0.84 65.60
N ASN A 169 0.16 2.04 66.14
CA ASN A 169 0.77 2.17 67.48
C ASN A 169 -0.32 2.08 68.58
N PRO A 170 -0.11 1.30 69.68
CA PRO A 170 -1.22 0.76 70.46
C PRO A 170 -1.57 1.61 71.68
N SER A 171 -2.78 2.16 71.70
CA SER A 171 -3.50 2.44 72.94
C SER A 171 -5.00 2.40 72.68
N GLY A 172 -5.63 1.27 73.01
CA GLY A 172 -7.08 1.16 73.17
C GLY A 172 -7.77 0.06 72.36
N GLY A 173 -8.02 -1.09 72.99
CA GLY A 173 -9.10 -2.03 72.66
C GLY A 173 -8.79 -3.13 71.63
N PRO A 174 -9.44 -4.31 71.73
CA PRO A 174 -9.20 -5.44 70.84
C PRO A 174 -9.62 -5.09 69.40
N PRO A 175 -8.86 -5.49 68.37
CA PRO A 175 -9.15 -5.09 67.00
C PRO A 175 -10.34 -5.89 66.47
N LEU A 176 -11.41 -5.20 66.11
CA LEU A 176 -12.36 -5.71 65.13
C LEU A 176 -11.62 -5.81 63.80
N LYS A 177 -11.25 -7.03 63.40
CA LYS A 177 -10.78 -7.32 62.03
C LYS A 177 -11.90 -6.97 61.06
N SER A 178 -11.95 -5.72 60.58
CA SER A 178 -12.68 -5.40 59.36
C SER A 178 -11.83 -5.90 58.20
N GLY A 179 -11.98 -7.17 57.85
CA GLY A 179 -11.72 -7.59 56.49
C GLY A 179 -12.55 -6.72 55.54
N PRO A 180 -12.12 -6.53 54.28
CA PRO A 180 -12.96 -5.86 53.29
C PRO A 180 -14.34 -6.53 53.30
N THR A 181 -15.40 -5.74 53.46
CA THR A 181 -16.78 -6.23 53.49
C THR A 181 -17.00 -7.13 52.26
N ALA A 182 -17.77 -8.22 52.38
CA ALA A 182 -17.99 -9.15 51.26
C ALA A 182 -18.39 -8.44 49.94
N ALA A 183 -19.09 -7.30 50.05
CA ALA A 183 -19.42 -6.42 48.93
C ALA A 183 -18.20 -5.76 48.25
N GLY A 184 -17.16 -5.38 49.00
CA GLY A 184 -15.95 -4.76 48.46
C GLY A 184 -15.04 -5.76 47.75
N LEU A 185 -14.95 -7.00 48.24
CA LEU A 185 -14.27 -8.09 47.53
C LEU A 185 -15.00 -8.47 46.24
N ALA A 186 -16.34 -8.60 46.30
CA ALA A 186 -17.16 -8.89 45.13
C ALA A 186 -17.07 -7.80 44.05
N LEU A 187 -16.93 -6.52 44.45
CA LEU A 187 -16.80 -5.42 43.50
C LEU A 187 -15.43 -5.39 42.82
N LEU A 188 -14.37 -5.73 43.55
CA LEU A 188 -13.00 -5.83 43.03
C LEU A 188 -12.84 -7.05 42.13
N GLU A 189 -13.51 -8.16 42.46
CA GLU A 189 -13.59 -9.36 41.63
C GLU A 189 -14.39 -9.09 40.36
N LYS A 190 -15.53 -8.39 40.45
CA LYS A 190 -16.32 -7.94 39.28
C LYS A 190 -15.56 -6.95 38.40
N GLN A 191 -14.70 -6.11 38.97
CA GLN A 191 -13.81 -5.22 38.21
C GLN A 191 -12.72 -5.99 37.48
N LYS A 192 -12.07 -6.94 38.16
CA LYS A 192 -11.08 -7.83 37.54
C LYS A 192 -11.69 -8.74 36.48
N GLU A 193 -12.92 -9.20 36.68
CA GLU A 193 -13.66 -10.02 35.72
C GLU A 193 -14.02 -9.21 34.48
N LYS A 194 -14.53 -7.98 34.64
CA LYS A 194 -14.73 -7.04 33.52
C LYS A 194 -13.45 -6.72 32.78
N GLU A 195 -12.33 -6.57 33.48
CA GLU A 195 -11.03 -6.30 32.86
C GLU A 195 -10.51 -7.53 32.10
N ARG A 196 -10.72 -8.74 32.63
CA ARG A 196 -10.44 -10.02 31.94
C ARG A 196 -11.33 -10.24 30.72
N GLU A 197 -12.60 -9.87 30.80
CA GLU A 197 -13.54 -9.93 29.68
C GLU A 197 -13.18 -8.90 28.61
N ALA A 198 -12.84 -7.67 28.99
CA ALA A 198 -12.37 -6.64 28.05
C ALA A 198 -11.05 -7.05 27.39
N ALA A 199 -10.14 -7.69 28.13
CA ALA A 199 -8.91 -8.23 27.57
C ALA A 199 -9.20 -9.37 26.58
N ARG A 200 -10.07 -10.32 26.94
CA ARG A 200 -10.52 -11.40 26.02
C ARG A 200 -11.19 -10.85 24.78
N GLN A 201 -12.03 -9.83 24.91
CA GLN A 201 -12.77 -9.25 23.80
C GLN A 201 -11.85 -8.47 22.86
N LYS A 202 -10.87 -7.74 23.41
CA LYS A 202 -9.83 -7.05 22.64
C LYS A 202 -8.89 -8.04 21.94
N GLU A 203 -8.61 -9.18 22.55
CA GLU A 203 -7.83 -10.25 21.95
C GLU A 203 -8.60 -10.96 20.84
N LEU A 204 -9.90 -11.21 21.03
CA LEU A 204 -10.78 -11.76 19.99
C LEU A 204 -10.94 -10.79 18.81
N GLU A 205 -11.08 -9.49 19.06
CA GLU A 205 -11.09 -8.46 18.02
C GLU A 205 -9.75 -8.38 17.29
N LYS A 206 -8.62 -8.52 18.00
CA LYS A 206 -7.29 -8.56 17.40
C LYS A 206 -7.10 -9.82 16.54
N GLN A 207 -7.56 -10.97 17.00
CA GLN A 207 -7.53 -12.23 16.22
C GLN A 207 -8.44 -12.16 15.00
N LYS A 208 -9.64 -11.58 15.13
CA LYS A 208 -10.57 -11.34 14.02
C LYS A 208 -10.02 -10.32 13.01
N ALA A 209 -9.29 -9.31 13.47
CA ALA A 209 -8.60 -8.35 12.60
C ALA A 209 -7.36 -8.94 11.89
N LEU A 210 -6.77 -10.02 12.44
CA LEU A 210 -5.63 -10.73 11.86
C LEU A 210 -6.04 -11.88 10.91
N GLY A 211 -7.34 -12.18 10.78
CA GLY A 211 -7.86 -13.10 9.74
C GLY A 211 -7.32 -14.54 9.84
N ILE A 212 -7.09 -15.04 11.06
CA ILE A 212 -6.62 -16.41 11.27
C ILE A 212 -7.85 -17.28 11.54
N ASP A 213 -8.13 -18.17 10.58
CA ASP A 213 -9.20 -19.17 10.61
C ASP A 213 -8.94 -20.24 11.70
N GLU A 214 -10.01 -20.87 12.15
CA GLU A 214 -10.12 -21.68 13.37
C GLU A 214 -9.14 -22.87 13.48
N ASN A 215 -8.83 -23.23 14.73
CA ASN A 215 -8.14 -24.43 15.24
C ASN A 215 -6.65 -24.28 15.59
N VAL A 216 -6.37 -23.73 16.79
CA VAL A 216 -5.26 -24.23 17.61
C VAL A 216 -5.76 -24.34 19.05
N ASP A 217 -6.05 -25.58 19.45
CA ASP A 217 -6.25 -25.99 20.83
C ASP A 217 -4.91 -25.79 21.56
N MET A 218 -4.85 -24.80 22.45
CA MET A 218 -3.69 -24.52 23.28
C MET A 218 -4.11 -24.72 24.73
N ASP A 219 -3.88 -25.94 25.23
CA ASP A 219 -4.02 -26.32 26.63
C ASP A 219 -3.39 -25.24 27.53
N VAL A 220 -4.23 -24.55 28.30
CA VAL A 220 -3.81 -23.60 29.31
C VAL A 220 -3.56 -24.41 30.58
N ASP A 221 -2.29 -24.61 30.93
CA ASP A 221 -1.87 -25.22 32.20
C ASP A 221 -2.56 -24.53 33.39
N GLU A 222 -3.45 -25.27 34.04
CA GLU A 222 -4.10 -24.90 35.29
C GLU A 222 -3.11 -25.17 36.45
N PRO A 223 -2.70 -24.16 37.25
CA PRO A 223 -1.84 -24.41 38.39
C PRO A 223 -2.64 -25.10 39.51
N GLY A 224 -2.42 -26.40 39.66
CA GLY A 224 -3.05 -27.22 40.69
C GLY A 224 -2.69 -26.77 42.11
N ASP A 225 -3.70 -26.26 42.81
CA ASP A 225 -3.67 -26.02 44.26
C ASP A 225 -3.97 -27.34 45.00
N GLY A 226 -2.97 -27.91 45.67
CA GLY A 226 -3.08 -29.21 46.35
C GLY A 226 -2.53 -29.21 47.77
N LYS A 227 -3.30 -28.71 48.74
CA LYS A 227 -3.09 -28.96 50.18
C LYS A 227 -4.20 -29.87 50.71
N GLY A 228 -3.86 -31.13 51.02
CA GLY A 228 -4.79 -32.11 51.62
C GLY A 228 -4.06 -33.16 52.46
N LYS A 229 -4.39 -33.22 53.76
CA LYS A 229 -3.72 -33.94 54.85
C LYS A 229 -3.96 -35.48 54.89
N SER A 230 -2.98 -36.19 55.47
CA SER A 230 -3.08 -37.32 56.41
C SER A 230 -3.47 -38.73 55.89
N ARG A 231 -2.63 -39.75 56.15
CA ARG A 231 -2.72 -40.67 57.33
C ARG A 231 -1.66 -41.80 57.26
N LEU A 232 -1.24 -42.20 58.46
CA LEU A 232 -0.34 -43.31 58.84
C LEU A 232 -0.70 -44.69 58.25
N SER A 233 0.33 -45.51 57.96
CA SER A 233 0.58 -46.86 58.56
C SER A 233 1.83 -47.46 57.90
N SER A 234 2.98 -47.56 58.57
CA SER A 234 3.42 -48.66 59.46
C SER A 234 3.81 -49.96 58.74
N ILE A 235 4.95 -50.50 59.19
CA ILE A 235 5.50 -51.87 59.09
C ILE A 235 6.35 -52.21 57.85
N LYS A 236 7.47 -52.94 57.94
CA LYS A 236 8.59 -53.13 58.90
C LYS A 236 9.47 -54.22 58.25
N LYS A 237 10.79 -54.06 58.35
CA LYS A 237 11.88 -55.03 58.12
C LYS A 237 12.18 -55.46 56.69
#